data_AF-A0A6L7YIC4-F1
#
_entry.id   AF-A0A6L7YIC4-F1
#
_cell.length_a   1.000
_cell.length_b   1.000
_cell.length_c   1.000
_cell.angle_alpha   90.00
_cell.angle_beta   90.00
_cell.angle_gamma   90.00
#
_symmetry.space_group_name_H-M   'P 1'
#
loop_
_entity.id
_entity.type
_entity.pdbx_description
1 polymer ?
#
loop_
_entity_poly.entity_id
_entity_poly.type
_entity_poly.pdbx_seq_one_letter_code
_entity_poly.pdbx_strand_id
1 'polypeptide(L)'
;MDVHLRLDQRAVRALRPPRGLPAPRRRPGLRDAPAARGRAGGAQRAVQRLGAAAQARRADRRAARRRHPLLARLRRRQRADGGRARAGQRLRRRRRPPYEGAHLADGRGLRDQRGAPGTDLLATLRRAHRRGAARARLLRRGDRRAARGRSGGVRIAIFGQAAFGVDAFNALREAGELIVGVSTPRTPEGGRPDPLRAAAEEAGLPWLETRALRRAEAFEAYLAWEAELIVFAFVTDIVRANVLDAATHGAIQYHPSLLPKYRGRSAMNWPVVNGDTETGLTIFWVDEGIDTGPVLLQRTVEIRPDDTMGSLYFERLYPQGIEALVEATALVREGRAPRIEQDHSQATYEPPFEDEHALVDWSRPARAVFNHMRGCDPAPGAIAALSDAHVRLFDPSLAPAAPSEPIGTVLEPDAANPQAARIAVIGGVLSIGRVRADGGKVAASEVLSPGDRLTAATLDA
;
A
#
# COMPACT_ATOMS: atom_id res chain seq x y z
N MET A 1 9.93 -19.33 -45.35
CA MET A 1 8.64 -18.63 -45.49
C MET A 1 8.57 -17.59 -44.39
N ASP A 2 8.93 -16.37 -44.77
CA ASP A 2 8.82 -15.14 -44.00
C ASP A 2 7.38 -14.84 -43.58
N VAL A 3 7.20 -14.29 -42.37
CA VAL A 3 6.54 -12.99 -42.17
C VAL A 3 7.19 -12.26 -40.98
N HIS A 4 7.75 -11.09 -41.30
CA HIS A 4 8.30 -10.07 -40.40
C HIS A 4 7.24 -9.39 -39.52
N LEU A 5 7.63 -9.01 -38.30
CA LEU A 5 7.20 -7.76 -37.67
C LEU A 5 8.45 -6.96 -37.29
N ARG A 6 8.70 -5.91 -38.08
CA ARG A 6 9.80 -4.96 -37.90
C ARG A 6 9.40 -3.93 -36.84
N LEU A 7 10.22 -3.82 -35.80
CA LEU A 7 10.25 -2.66 -34.91
C LEU A 7 11.03 -1.54 -35.60
N ASP A 8 10.41 -0.37 -35.73
CA ASP A 8 11.02 0.82 -36.33
C ASP A 8 12.08 1.40 -35.37
N GLN A 9 13.35 1.27 -35.75
CA GLN A 9 14.50 1.91 -35.13
C GLN A 9 14.79 3.24 -35.87
N ARG A 10 14.16 4.34 -35.42
CA ARG A 10 14.59 5.70 -35.77
C ARG A 10 14.35 6.66 -34.62
N ALA A 11 15.35 6.83 -33.74
CA ALA A 11 15.76 8.12 -33.16
C ALA A 11 16.84 7.93 -32.07
N VAL A 12 18.04 7.47 -32.44
CA VAL A 12 19.23 7.65 -31.60
C VAL A 12 20.33 8.23 -32.47
N ARG A 13 20.40 9.56 -32.52
CA ARG A 13 21.60 10.40 -32.69
C ARG A 13 21.16 11.82 -33.07
N ALA A 14 21.35 12.77 -32.16
CA ALA A 14 22.05 14.03 -32.39
C ALA A 14 21.72 15.06 -31.30
N LEU A 15 22.52 15.16 -30.24
CA LEU A 15 22.75 16.43 -29.54
C LEU A 15 24.20 16.43 -28.99
N ARG A 16 25.13 16.95 -29.79
CA ARG A 16 26.39 17.51 -29.28
C ARG A 16 26.11 18.94 -28.79
N PRO A 17 26.71 19.39 -27.69
CA PRO A 17 26.49 20.75 -27.19
C PRO A 17 27.17 21.78 -28.10
N PRO A 18 26.56 22.97 -28.34
CA PRO A 18 27.25 24.05 -29.01
C PRO A 18 28.36 24.62 -28.11
N ARG A 19 29.57 24.69 -28.67
CA ARG A 19 30.71 25.49 -28.18
C ARG A 19 30.50 26.94 -28.58
N GLY A 20 30.77 27.89 -27.67
CA GLY A 20 30.95 29.30 -28.04
C GLY A 20 30.49 30.29 -26.97
N LEU A 21 31.32 30.52 -25.96
CA LEU A 21 31.27 31.74 -25.15
C LEU A 21 32.03 32.85 -25.87
N PRO A 22 31.49 34.07 -26.01
CA PRO A 22 32.33 35.25 -26.20
C PRO A 22 32.72 35.86 -24.85
N ALA A 23 34.00 36.19 -24.72
CA ALA A 23 34.63 36.84 -23.57
C ALA A 23 34.08 38.27 -23.29
N PRO A 24 34.17 38.76 -22.04
CA PRO A 24 33.67 40.08 -21.68
C PRO A 24 34.63 41.20 -22.15
N ARG A 25 34.08 42.25 -22.76
CA ARG A 25 34.80 43.49 -23.07
C ARG A 25 34.92 44.38 -21.82
N ARG A 26 36.10 44.98 -21.61
CA ARG A 26 36.41 45.95 -20.55
C ARG A 26 35.96 47.38 -20.92
N ARG A 27 35.42 48.05 -19.88
CA ARG A 27 35.06 49.46 -19.53
C ARG A 27 35.79 50.64 -20.24
N PRO A 28 35.24 51.89 -20.19
CA PRO A 28 35.37 52.87 -19.07
C PRO A 28 34.03 53.63 -18.79
N GLY A 29 33.73 54.39 -17.73
CA GLY A 29 34.38 54.95 -16.54
C GLY A 29 33.49 56.10 -15.98
N LEU A 30 33.53 56.35 -14.65
CA LEU A 30 33.19 57.62 -13.93
C LEU A 30 31.68 57.98 -13.81
N ARG A 31 31.10 58.51 -12.72
CA ARG A 31 31.56 59.19 -11.49
C ARG A 31 30.38 59.32 -10.49
N ASP A 32 30.74 59.41 -9.21
CA ASP A 32 30.13 60.16 -8.08
C ASP A 32 28.74 59.84 -7.48
N ALA A 33 28.75 59.74 -6.14
CA ALA A 33 27.64 59.54 -5.21
C ALA A 33 26.89 60.86 -4.89
N PRO A 34 25.79 60.87 -4.09
CA PRO A 34 25.97 60.82 -2.63
C PRO A 34 24.90 60.03 -1.84
N ALA A 35 25.24 59.81 -0.57
CA ALA A 35 24.49 59.09 0.45
C ALA A 35 23.24 59.83 0.97
N ALA A 36 22.22 59.08 1.40
CA ALA A 36 21.17 59.55 2.30
C ALA A 36 20.93 58.56 3.45
N ARG A 37 21.05 59.08 4.67
CA ARG A 37 20.79 58.44 5.96
C ARG A 37 19.27 58.36 6.21
N GLY A 38 18.78 57.31 6.88
CA GLY A 38 17.50 57.40 7.58
C GLY A 38 16.78 56.10 7.98
N ARG A 39 16.74 55.86 9.31
CA ARG A 39 15.67 55.21 10.10
C ARG A 39 15.66 53.67 10.22
N ALA A 40 16.33 53.22 11.27
CA ALA A 40 16.01 51.99 12.00
C ALA A 40 14.63 52.12 12.70
N GLY A 41 13.77 51.11 12.53
CA GLY A 41 12.45 51.05 13.18
C GLY A 41 11.58 49.82 12.84
N GLY A 42 11.98 48.98 11.88
CA GLY A 42 11.16 47.84 11.41
C GLY A 42 11.40 46.49 12.12
N ALA A 43 12.53 46.30 12.79
CA ALA A 43 12.96 44.95 13.20
C ALA A 43 12.30 44.40 14.48
N GLN A 44 11.77 45.24 15.37
CA GLN A 44 11.16 44.78 16.63
C GLN A 44 9.67 44.38 16.52
N ARG A 45 8.96 44.77 15.45
CA ARG A 45 7.55 44.36 15.24
C ARG A 45 7.40 43.01 14.54
N ALA A 46 8.45 42.53 13.86
CA ALA A 46 8.44 41.23 13.18
C ALA A 46 8.62 40.05 14.15
N VAL A 47 9.38 40.23 15.23
CA VAL A 47 9.66 39.16 16.21
C VAL A 47 8.47 38.88 17.14
N GLN A 48 7.65 39.90 17.45
CA GLN A 48 6.46 39.70 18.30
C GLN A 48 5.29 39.01 17.56
N ARG A 49 5.19 39.14 16.22
CA ARG A 49 4.13 38.50 15.43
C ARG A 49 4.37 37.00 15.17
N LEU A 50 5.63 36.56 15.16
CA LEU A 50 5.99 35.13 15.00
C LEU A 50 5.73 34.31 16.28
N GLY A 51 5.80 34.94 17.46
CA GLY A 51 5.49 34.28 18.74
C GLY A 51 4.00 33.95 18.93
N ALA A 52 3.09 34.83 18.47
CA ALA A 52 1.64 34.64 18.61
C ALA A 52 1.08 33.54 17.68
N ALA A 53 1.63 33.42 16.46
CA ALA A 53 1.20 32.40 15.50
C ALA A 53 1.59 30.97 15.92
N ALA A 54 2.69 30.80 16.67
CA ALA A 54 3.12 29.51 17.19
C ALA A 54 2.26 29.02 18.38
N GLN A 55 1.70 29.93 19.17
CA GLN A 55 0.80 29.60 20.28
C GLN A 55 -0.62 29.25 19.81
N ALA A 56 -1.14 29.93 18.77
CA ALA A 56 -2.43 29.60 18.16
C ALA A 56 -2.46 28.18 17.54
N ARG A 57 -1.37 27.77 16.87
CA ARG A 57 -1.24 26.41 16.27
C ARG A 57 -1.19 25.27 17.30
N ARG A 58 -0.78 25.56 18.55
CA ARG A 58 -0.80 24.58 19.66
C ARG A 58 -2.17 24.46 20.32
N ALA A 59 -2.99 25.51 20.29
CA ALA A 59 -4.36 25.50 20.82
C ALA A 59 -5.33 24.73 19.92
N ASP A 60 -5.23 24.87 18.58
CA ASP A 60 -6.10 24.16 17.63
C ASP A 60 -5.89 22.64 17.62
N ARG A 61 -4.65 22.17 17.79
CA ARG A 61 -4.35 20.73 17.93
C ARG A 61 -4.93 20.11 19.20
N ARG A 62 -5.24 20.90 20.24
CA ARG A 62 -5.93 20.43 21.45
C ARG A 62 -7.46 20.47 21.32
N ALA A 63 -8.01 21.37 20.51
CA ALA A 63 -9.45 21.48 20.27
C ALA A 63 -9.99 20.37 19.33
N ALA A 64 -9.23 19.95 18.33
CA ALA A 64 -9.61 18.88 17.39
C ALA A 64 -9.71 17.48 18.04
N ARG A 65 -9.15 17.29 19.24
CA ARG A 65 -9.20 16.02 19.99
C ARG A 65 -10.47 15.83 20.84
N ARG A 66 -11.45 16.73 20.77
CA ARG A 66 -12.63 16.71 21.66
C ARG A 66 -14.00 16.57 20.99
N ARG A 67 -14.08 16.28 19.69
CA ARG A 67 -15.39 16.12 19.01
C ARG A 67 -15.50 14.77 18.31
N HIS A 68 -15.83 13.73 19.07
CA HIS A 68 -16.49 12.52 18.55
C HIS A 68 -17.34 11.88 19.66
N PRO A 69 -18.69 11.79 19.53
CA PRO A 69 -19.57 11.38 20.65
C PRO A 69 -19.46 9.91 21.09
N LEU A 70 -18.64 9.08 20.45
CA LEU A 70 -18.54 7.64 20.76
C LEU A 70 -17.35 7.26 21.68
N LEU A 71 -16.43 8.18 21.99
CA LEU A 71 -15.27 7.90 22.86
C LEU A 71 -15.49 8.21 24.36
N ALA A 72 -16.63 8.79 24.73
CA ALA A 72 -16.93 9.13 26.13
C ALA A 72 -17.42 7.94 26.99
N ARG A 73 -17.96 6.88 26.36
CA ARG A 73 -18.49 5.70 27.09
C ARG A 73 -17.45 4.65 27.48
N LEU A 74 -16.29 4.62 26.82
CA LEU A 74 -15.20 3.68 27.15
C LEU A 74 -14.28 4.16 28.27
N ARG A 75 -14.23 5.47 28.55
CA ARG A 75 -13.34 6.04 29.59
C ARG A 75 -13.90 6.00 31.02
N ARG A 76 -15.20 5.73 31.20
CA ARG A 76 -15.83 5.62 32.54
C ARG A 76 -15.75 4.22 33.14
N ARG A 77 -15.34 3.17 32.40
CA ARG A 77 -15.16 1.81 32.94
C ARG A 77 -13.74 1.48 33.40
N GLN A 78 -12.74 2.30 33.08
CA GLN A 78 -11.33 2.04 33.44
C GLN A 78 -10.84 2.82 34.68
N ARG A 79 -11.70 3.59 35.35
CA ARG A 79 -11.34 4.36 36.56
C ARG A 79 -11.92 3.79 37.86
N ALA A 80 -12.43 2.56 37.85
CA ALA A 80 -13.03 1.94 39.04
C ALA A 80 -12.16 0.84 39.71
N ASP A 81 -11.10 0.34 39.08
CA ASP A 81 -10.30 -0.77 39.64
C ASP A 81 -8.81 -0.46 39.73
N GLY A 82 -8.45 0.55 40.53
CA GLY A 82 -7.06 0.94 40.75
C GLY A 82 -6.79 1.42 42.17
N GLY A 83 -6.84 0.52 43.14
CA GLY A 83 -6.42 0.81 44.52
C GLY A 83 -6.23 -0.44 45.38
N ARG A 84 -5.01 -0.57 45.94
CA ARG A 84 -4.52 -1.54 46.95
C ARG A 84 -4.08 -2.91 46.39
N ALA A 85 -3.05 -3.59 46.88
CA ALA A 85 -1.86 -3.34 47.69
C ALA A 85 -1.06 -4.66 47.65
N ARG A 86 0.24 -4.61 47.97
CA ARG A 86 1.19 -5.74 47.96
C ARG A 86 0.82 -6.84 48.98
N ALA A 87 1.00 -8.12 48.63
CA ALA A 87 1.53 -9.19 49.48
C ALA A 87 1.68 -10.48 48.65
N GLY A 88 2.78 -11.21 48.83
CA GLY A 88 3.08 -12.43 48.08
C GLY A 88 2.33 -13.67 48.58
N GLN A 89 2.14 -14.64 47.69
CA GLN A 89 2.20 -16.07 47.98
C GLN A 89 2.14 -16.90 46.69
N ARG A 90 2.89 -18.00 46.68
CA ARG A 90 2.89 -19.05 45.66
C ARG A 90 1.53 -19.77 45.66
N LEU A 91 0.98 -20.08 44.48
CA LEU A 91 0.53 -21.42 44.02
C LEU A 91 -0.59 -21.38 42.96
N ARG A 92 -0.39 -22.28 41.98
CA ARG A 92 -1.37 -23.03 41.16
C ARG A 92 -2.05 -22.33 39.97
N ARG A 93 -1.70 -22.89 38.80
CA ARG A 93 -2.39 -22.81 37.51
C ARG A 93 -3.91 -23.00 37.67
N ARG A 94 -4.70 -22.04 37.18
CA ARG A 94 -6.10 -22.28 36.78
C ARG A 94 -6.35 -21.68 35.39
N ARG A 95 -6.90 -22.52 34.52
CA ARG A 95 -7.40 -22.20 33.18
C ARG A 95 -8.58 -21.21 33.29
N ARG A 96 -8.63 -20.21 32.41
CA ARG A 96 -9.84 -19.40 32.14
C ARG A 96 -10.63 -20.04 30.99
N PRO A 97 -11.97 -19.96 30.98
CA PRO A 97 -12.83 -20.55 29.94
C PRO A 97 -12.95 -19.61 28.71
N PRO A 98 -13.32 -20.13 27.53
CA PRO A 98 -13.66 -19.31 26.38
C PRO A 98 -15.13 -18.85 26.41
N TYR A 99 -15.34 -17.73 25.73
CA TYR A 99 -16.54 -16.92 25.55
C TYR A 99 -17.68 -17.66 24.82
N GLU A 100 -18.92 -17.55 25.32
CA GLU A 100 -20.15 -18.12 24.75
C GLU A 100 -20.67 -17.31 23.55
N GLY A 101 -21.03 -18.03 22.49
CA GLY A 101 -21.65 -17.50 21.28
C GLY A 101 -23.14 -17.25 21.45
N ALA A 102 -23.63 -16.20 20.79
CA ALA A 102 -25.05 -15.87 20.75
C ALA A 102 -25.85 -16.88 19.92
N HIS A 103 -27.00 -17.24 20.48
CA HIS A 103 -28.02 -18.12 19.93
C HIS A 103 -28.68 -17.54 18.68
N LEU A 104 -28.85 -18.39 17.66
CA LEU A 104 -30.00 -18.32 16.75
C LEU A 104 -30.67 -19.69 16.77
N ALA A 105 -31.86 -19.72 17.39
CA ALA A 105 -32.82 -20.79 17.26
C ALA A 105 -33.69 -20.49 16.04
N ASP A 106 -33.84 -21.44 15.13
CA ASP A 106 -35.13 -22.10 14.92
C ASP A 106 -34.95 -23.25 13.93
N GLY A 107 -35.24 -24.46 14.42
CA GLY A 107 -35.42 -25.64 13.60
C GLY A 107 -36.90 -25.89 13.37
N ARG A 108 -37.25 -26.33 12.17
CA ARG A 108 -38.23 -27.40 11.90
C ARG A 108 -38.31 -27.66 10.38
N GLY A 109 -38.04 -28.90 9.98
CA GLY A 109 -38.39 -29.38 8.63
C GLY A 109 -37.65 -30.63 8.15
N LEU A 110 -38.27 -31.80 8.40
CA LEU A 110 -38.30 -33.02 7.54
C LEU A 110 -36.97 -33.79 7.31
N ARG A 111 -36.79 -34.95 7.97
CA ARG A 111 -37.14 -36.33 7.53
C ARG A 111 -36.34 -36.86 6.32
N ASP A 112 -35.45 -37.79 6.67
CA ASP A 112 -35.16 -39.09 6.03
C ASP A 112 -34.97 -39.13 4.50
N GLN A 113 -33.71 -39.15 4.05
CA GLN A 113 -33.27 -40.06 2.99
C GLN A 113 -31.86 -40.59 3.32
N ARG A 114 -31.75 -41.91 3.43
CA ARG A 114 -30.50 -42.67 3.50
C ARG A 114 -29.92 -42.80 2.09
N GLY A 115 -28.61 -42.55 1.93
CA GLY A 115 -27.86 -43.02 0.76
C GLY A 115 -26.65 -42.19 0.35
N ALA A 116 -25.50 -42.40 1.02
CA ALA A 116 -24.12 -42.38 0.48
C ALA A 116 -23.10 -42.31 1.64
N PRO A 117 -21.93 -42.97 1.56
CA PRO A 117 -20.89 -42.86 2.58
C PRO A 117 -20.22 -41.48 2.47
N GLY A 118 -20.79 -40.48 3.14
CA GLY A 118 -20.19 -39.17 3.28
C GLY A 118 -18.95 -39.26 4.17
N THR A 119 -17.78 -39.02 3.60
CA THR A 119 -16.59 -38.67 4.37
C THR A 119 -16.94 -37.47 5.25
N ASP A 120 -16.89 -37.65 6.57
CA ASP A 120 -17.07 -36.55 7.52
C ASP A 120 -15.94 -35.53 7.29
N LEU A 121 -16.24 -34.51 6.47
CA LEU A 121 -15.32 -33.47 6.06
C LEU A 121 -14.67 -32.79 7.27
N LEU A 122 -15.39 -32.67 8.39
CA LEU A 122 -14.85 -32.12 9.63
C LEU A 122 -13.86 -33.09 10.29
N ALA A 123 -14.12 -34.39 10.26
CA ALA A 123 -13.15 -35.39 10.72
C ALA A 123 -11.91 -35.45 9.82
N THR A 124 -12.08 -35.36 8.50
CA THR A 124 -10.97 -35.31 7.53
C THR A 124 -10.13 -34.06 7.74
N LEU A 125 -10.74 -32.87 7.83
CA LEU A 125 -10.05 -31.61 8.13
C LEU A 125 -9.34 -31.65 9.49
N ARG A 126 -9.96 -32.24 10.53
CA ARG A 126 -9.32 -32.42 11.85
C ARG A 126 -8.16 -33.42 11.80
N ARG A 127 -8.21 -34.45 10.95
CA ARG A 127 -7.12 -35.42 10.76
C ARG A 127 -5.98 -34.82 9.94
N ALA A 128 -6.28 -34.11 8.86
CA ALA A 128 -5.34 -33.32 8.06
C ALA A 128 -4.63 -32.27 8.93
N HIS A 129 -5.40 -31.48 9.71
CA HIS A 129 -4.85 -30.49 10.63
C HIS A 129 -3.98 -31.13 11.72
N ARG A 130 -4.41 -32.27 12.31
CA ARG A 130 -3.59 -32.99 13.30
C ARG A 130 -2.33 -33.60 12.70
N ARG A 131 -2.38 -34.12 11.46
CA ARG A 131 -1.22 -34.65 10.74
C ARG A 131 -0.25 -33.55 10.33
N GLY A 132 -0.73 -32.43 9.80
CA GLY A 132 0.06 -31.25 9.49
C GLY A 132 0.71 -30.63 10.74
N ALA A 133 -0.06 -30.43 11.81
CA ALA A 133 0.46 -29.90 13.08
C ALA A 133 1.43 -30.86 13.78
N ALA A 134 1.20 -32.19 13.69
CA ALA A 134 2.12 -33.18 14.24
C ALA A 134 3.42 -33.28 13.42
N ARG A 135 3.33 -33.27 12.08
CA ARG A 135 4.50 -33.25 11.18
C ARG A 135 5.32 -31.97 11.38
N ALA A 136 4.68 -30.80 11.46
CA ALA A 136 5.33 -29.53 11.77
C ALA A 136 5.99 -29.52 13.16
N ARG A 137 5.37 -30.13 14.18
CA ARG A 137 5.96 -30.24 15.54
C ARG A 137 7.10 -31.26 15.63
N LEU A 138 7.04 -32.34 14.86
CA LEU A 138 8.11 -33.36 14.76
C LEU A 138 9.33 -32.80 14.03
N LEU A 139 9.13 -32.07 12.91
CA LEU A 139 10.20 -31.35 12.20
C LEU A 139 10.85 -30.26 13.08
N ARG A 140 10.07 -29.53 13.89
CA ARG A 140 10.62 -28.53 14.84
C ARG A 140 11.47 -29.13 15.97
N ARG A 141 11.25 -30.40 16.37
CA ARG A 141 11.99 -31.06 17.47
C ARG A 141 13.11 -31.99 17.01
N GLY A 142 13.02 -32.56 15.81
CA GLY A 142 14.00 -33.53 15.29
C GLY A 142 15.14 -32.92 14.46
N ASP A 143 14.99 -31.71 13.93
CA ASP A 143 15.67 -31.36 12.67
C ASP A 143 16.71 -30.23 12.74
N ARG A 144 17.25 -29.91 13.92
CA ARG A 144 18.41 -29.00 14.01
C ARG A 144 19.74 -29.67 13.59
N ARG A 145 19.78 -31.01 13.54
CA ARG A 145 20.97 -31.79 13.16
C ARG A 145 20.89 -32.43 11.77
N ALA A 146 19.70 -32.78 11.26
CA ALA A 146 19.55 -33.38 9.92
C ALA A 146 19.39 -32.34 8.80
N ALA A 147 18.99 -31.09 9.10
CA ALA A 147 19.02 -29.97 8.16
C ALA A 147 20.44 -29.58 7.67
N ARG A 148 21.51 -30.06 8.33
CA ARG A 148 22.91 -29.77 7.92
C ARG A 148 23.45 -30.70 6.83
N GLY A 149 22.65 -31.67 6.36
CA GLY A 149 23.11 -32.71 5.42
C GLY A 149 22.37 -32.80 4.09
N ARG A 150 21.36 -31.97 3.82
CA ARG A 150 20.68 -31.94 2.52
C ARG A 150 21.30 -30.84 1.67
N SER A 151 22.04 -31.22 0.64
CA SER A 151 22.61 -30.34 -0.39
C SER A 151 21.55 -29.72 -1.33
N GLY A 152 20.34 -29.44 -0.83
CA GLY A 152 19.22 -28.90 -1.60
C GLY A 152 18.69 -27.62 -0.94
N GLY A 153 18.41 -26.59 -1.75
CA GLY A 153 17.92 -25.29 -1.29
C GLY A 153 16.57 -25.36 -0.56
N VAL A 154 16.19 -24.23 0.08
CA VAL A 154 14.90 -24.07 0.75
C VAL A 154 13.76 -24.17 -0.27
N ARG A 155 12.79 -25.04 -0.02
CA ARG A 155 11.59 -25.19 -0.87
C ARG A 155 10.63 -24.03 -0.65
N ILE A 156 10.36 -23.25 -1.68
CA ILE A 156 9.58 -22.02 -1.60
C ILE A 156 8.23 -22.18 -2.29
N ALA A 157 7.15 -21.86 -1.58
CA ALA A 157 5.85 -21.60 -2.20
C ALA A 157 5.65 -20.10 -2.36
N ILE A 158 5.28 -19.66 -3.55
CA ILE A 158 4.96 -18.24 -3.80
C ILE A 158 3.46 -18.08 -3.78
N PHE A 159 2.96 -17.20 -2.92
CA PHE A 159 1.57 -16.78 -2.98
C PHE A 159 1.60 -15.34 -3.49
N GLY A 160 0.92 -15.06 -4.59
CA GLY A 160 0.99 -13.73 -5.19
C GLY A 160 -0.02 -13.52 -6.30
N GLN A 161 0.04 -12.34 -6.90
CA GLN A 161 -0.89 -11.96 -7.97
C GLN A 161 -0.30 -10.85 -8.84
N ALA A 162 -0.93 -10.62 -10.00
CA ALA A 162 -0.61 -9.55 -10.94
C ALA A 162 0.86 -9.58 -11.42
N ALA A 163 1.30 -8.50 -12.08
CA ALA A 163 2.66 -8.40 -12.61
C ALA A 163 3.73 -8.55 -11.52
N PHE A 164 3.48 -7.99 -10.32
CA PHE A 164 4.44 -8.07 -9.21
C PHE A 164 4.70 -9.52 -8.78
N GLY A 165 3.65 -10.35 -8.71
CA GLY A 165 3.79 -11.77 -8.42
C GLY A 165 4.61 -12.52 -9.48
N VAL A 166 4.38 -12.21 -10.75
CA VAL A 166 5.13 -12.80 -11.88
C VAL A 166 6.61 -12.41 -11.83
N ASP A 167 6.91 -11.13 -11.62
CA ASP A 167 8.30 -10.66 -11.58
C ASP A 167 9.04 -11.18 -10.35
N ALA A 168 8.36 -11.29 -9.20
CA ALA A 168 8.94 -11.93 -8.02
C ALA A 168 9.23 -13.42 -8.27
N PHE A 169 8.30 -14.13 -8.93
CA PHE A 169 8.48 -15.52 -9.32
C PHE A 169 9.68 -15.71 -10.26
N ASN A 170 9.81 -14.87 -11.28
CA ASN A 170 10.93 -14.93 -12.24
C ASN A 170 12.25 -14.59 -11.56
N ALA A 171 12.32 -13.49 -10.79
CA ALA A 171 13.54 -13.06 -10.12
C ALA A 171 14.06 -14.10 -9.11
N LEU A 172 13.16 -14.77 -8.37
CA LEU A 172 13.56 -15.84 -7.46
C LEU A 172 14.10 -17.07 -8.20
N ARG A 173 13.49 -17.44 -9.34
CA ARG A 173 13.99 -18.53 -10.18
C ARG A 173 15.35 -18.21 -10.80
N GLU A 174 15.55 -16.98 -11.27
CA GLU A 174 16.83 -16.49 -11.78
C GLU A 174 17.92 -16.50 -10.69
N ALA A 175 17.55 -16.21 -9.44
CA ALA A 175 18.42 -16.32 -8.29
C ALA A 175 18.72 -17.78 -7.87
N GLY A 176 18.15 -18.77 -8.55
CA GLY A 176 18.34 -20.19 -8.27
C GLY A 176 17.55 -20.72 -7.07
N GLU A 177 16.52 -19.99 -6.64
CA GLU A 177 15.66 -20.43 -5.54
C GLU A 177 14.72 -21.57 -5.99
N LEU A 178 14.50 -22.54 -5.09
CA LEU A 178 13.72 -23.75 -5.40
C LEU A 178 12.22 -23.49 -5.20
N ILE A 179 11.53 -23.06 -6.25
CA ILE A 179 10.08 -22.87 -6.22
C ILE A 179 9.37 -24.22 -6.40
N VAL A 180 8.49 -24.58 -5.46
CA VAL A 180 7.78 -25.89 -5.43
C VAL A 180 6.30 -25.79 -5.75
N GLY A 181 5.74 -24.59 -5.77
CA GLY A 181 4.34 -24.38 -6.11
C GLY A 181 3.94 -22.92 -5.97
N VAL A 182 2.84 -22.57 -6.62
CA VAL A 182 2.35 -21.19 -6.71
C VAL A 182 0.89 -21.12 -6.28
N SER A 183 0.54 -20.11 -5.48
CA SER A 183 -0.86 -19.82 -5.15
C SER A 183 -1.27 -18.43 -5.63
N THR A 184 -2.43 -18.36 -6.28
CA THR A 184 -2.97 -17.12 -6.86
C THR A 184 -4.37 -16.84 -6.34
N PRO A 185 -4.92 -15.63 -6.53
CA PRO A 185 -6.33 -15.36 -6.27
C PRO A 185 -7.24 -16.20 -7.16
N ARG A 186 -8.53 -16.25 -6.79
CA ARG A 186 -9.56 -16.86 -7.63
C ARG A 186 -9.71 -16.07 -8.93
N THR A 187 -9.85 -16.78 -10.05
CA THR A 187 -10.25 -16.17 -11.33
C THR A 187 -11.64 -15.52 -11.19
N PRO A 188 -11.79 -14.21 -11.46
CA PRO A 188 -13.10 -13.57 -11.48
C PRO A 188 -14.02 -14.22 -12.51
N GLU A 189 -15.33 -14.19 -12.28
CA GLU A 189 -16.30 -14.75 -13.23
C GLU A 189 -16.26 -13.95 -14.55
N GLY A 190 -16.14 -14.66 -15.68
CA GLY A 190 -15.91 -14.04 -17.00
C GLY A 190 -14.55 -13.34 -17.16
N GLY A 191 -13.69 -13.37 -16.14
CA GLY A 191 -12.36 -12.77 -16.14
C GLY A 191 -11.27 -13.71 -16.64
N ARG A 192 -10.08 -13.15 -16.87
CA ARG A 192 -8.88 -13.93 -17.16
C ARG A 192 -8.24 -14.41 -15.85
N PRO A 193 -7.60 -15.60 -15.84
CA PRO A 193 -6.79 -16.02 -14.71
C PRO A 193 -5.66 -15.04 -14.43
N ASP A 194 -5.18 -15.04 -13.19
CA ASP A 194 -4.04 -14.21 -12.78
C ASP A 194 -2.78 -14.58 -13.60
N PRO A 195 -1.97 -13.60 -14.06
CA PRO A 195 -0.79 -13.89 -14.88
C PRO A 195 0.25 -14.75 -14.15
N LEU A 196 0.31 -14.74 -12.81
CA LEU A 196 1.20 -15.61 -12.05
C LEU A 196 0.83 -17.10 -12.19
N ARG A 197 -0.46 -17.40 -12.40
CA ARG A 197 -0.89 -18.76 -12.70
C ARG A 197 -0.32 -19.23 -14.04
N ALA A 198 -0.42 -18.39 -15.08
CA ALA A 198 0.12 -18.73 -16.40
C ALA A 198 1.63 -18.96 -16.33
N ALA A 199 2.37 -18.12 -15.58
CA ALA A 199 3.80 -18.30 -15.37
C ALA A 199 4.14 -19.62 -14.66
N ALA A 200 3.32 -20.04 -13.68
CA ALA A 200 3.48 -21.32 -13.01
C ALA A 200 3.23 -22.51 -13.95
N GLU A 201 2.15 -22.44 -14.75
CA GLU A 201 1.80 -23.47 -15.73
C GLU A 201 2.90 -23.62 -16.81
N GLU A 202 3.42 -22.50 -17.33
CA GLU A 202 4.54 -22.48 -18.29
C GLU A 202 5.82 -23.10 -17.69
N ALA A 203 6.06 -22.87 -16.40
CA ALA A 203 7.19 -23.46 -15.68
C ALA A 203 6.97 -24.94 -15.27
N GLY A 204 5.81 -25.53 -15.56
CA GLY A 204 5.46 -26.89 -15.16
C GLY A 204 5.30 -27.06 -13.65
N LEU A 205 5.00 -25.98 -12.91
CA LEU A 205 4.83 -25.99 -11.46
C LEU A 205 3.35 -26.17 -11.07
N PRO A 206 3.07 -26.92 -9.99
CA PRO A 206 1.72 -27.04 -9.49
C PRO A 206 1.24 -25.68 -8.95
N TRP A 207 -0.05 -25.40 -9.13
CA TRP A 207 -0.66 -24.19 -8.62
C TRP A 207 -2.03 -24.43 -7.97
N LEU A 208 -2.43 -23.54 -7.07
CA LEU A 208 -3.73 -23.59 -6.38
C LEU A 208 -4.29 -22.18 -6.15
N GLU A 209 -5.60 -22.01 -6.24
CA GLU A 209 -6.23 -20.77 -5.75
C GLU A 209 -6.06 -20.65 -4.23
N THR A 210 -5.71 -19.46 -3.73
CA THR A 210 -5.48 -19.22 -2.30
C THR A 210 -6.73 -19.54 -1.48
N ARG A 211 -7.92 -19.18 -1.98
CA ARG A 211 -9.19 -19.52 -1.33
C ARG A 211 -9.48 -21.02 -1.34
N ALA A 212 -8.96 -21.78 -2.28
CA ALA A 212 -9.19 -23.22 -2.36
C ALA A 212 -8.53 -23.98 -1.21
N LEU A 213 -7.42 -23.47 -0.64
CA LEU A 213 -6.71 -24.01 0.52
C LEU A 213 -7.59 -24.14 1.78
N ARG A 214 -8.80 -23.59 1.75
CA ARG A 214 -9.82 -23.77 2.79
C ARG A 214 -10.47 -25.16 2.77
N ARG A 215 -10.36 -25.89 1.66
CA ARG A 215 -10.88 -27.24 1.43
C ARG A 215 -9.79 -28.28 1.67
N ALA A 216 -10.17 -29.47 2.13
CA ALA A 216 -9.23 -30.50 2.54
C ALA A 216 -8.33 -30.96 1.38
N GLU A 217 -8.92 -31.14 0.21
CA GLU A 217 -8.26 -31.68 -0.98
C GLU A 217 -7.15 -30.74 -1.47
N ALA A 218 -7.45 -29.44 -1.57
CA ALA A 218 -6.46 -28.44 -1.95
C ALA A 218 -5.39 -28.24 -0.88
N PHE A 219 -5.75 -28.35 0.41
CA PHE A 219 -4.77 -28.27 1.49
C PHE A 219 -3.81 -29.47 1.47
N GLU A 220 -4.29 -30.69 1.21
CA GLU A 220 -3.43 -31.87 1.06
C GLU A 220 -2.51 -31.74 -0.16
N ALA A 221 -3.00 -31.21 -1.29
CA ALA A 221 -2.18 -30.90 -2.45
C ALA A 221 -1.07 -29.88 -2.13
N TYR A 222 -1.39 -28.84 -1.35
CA TYR A 222 -0.39 -27.89 -0.85
C TYR A 222 0.64 -28.54 0.08
N LEU A 223 0.23 -29.45 0.97
CA LEU A 223 1.17 -30.17 1.84
C LEU A 223 2.15 -31.05 1.05
N ALA A 224 1.74 -31.54 -0.12
CA ALA A 224 2.59 -32.32 -1.02
C ALA A 224 3.68 -31.48 -1.69
N TRP A 225 3.57 -30.14 -1.72
CA TRP A 225 4.65 -29.26 -2.17
C TRP A 225 5.84 -29.27 -1.20
N GLU A 226 5.62 -29.70 0.04
CA GLU A 226 6.63 -29.71 1.11
C GLU A 226 7.31 -28.36 1.32
N ALA A 227 6.60 -27.26 1.07
CA ALA A 227 7.12 -25.91 1.18
C ALA A 227 7.69 -25.65 2.59
N GLU A 228 8.88 -25.05 2.63
CA GLU A 228 9.62 -24.70 3.85
C GLU A 228 9.52 -23.21 4.13
N LEU A 229 9.39 -22.38 3.09
CA LEU A 229 9.14 -20.94 3.17
C LEU A 229 7.97 -20.58 2.27
N ILE A 230 7.10 -19.68 2.75
CA ILE A 230 6.09 -19.02 1.92
C ILE A 230 6.53 -17.58 1.65
N VAL A 231 6.50 -17.17 0.39
CA VAL A 231 6.77 -15.80 -0.01
C VAL A 231 5.47 -15.16 -0.51
N PHE A 232 5.00 -14.13 0.20
CA PHE A 232 3.83 -13.34 -0.17
C PHE A 232 4.25 -12.15 -1.04
N ALA A 233 3.92 -12.24 -2.33
CA ALA A 233 4.16 -11.22 -3.34
C ALA A 233 2.83 -10.57 -3.75
N PHE A 234 2.46 -9.50 -3.05
CA PHE A 234 1.24 -8.71 -3.32
C PHE A 234 -0.10 -9.45 -3.06
N VAL A 235 -0.18 -10.28 -2.01
CA VAL A 235 -1.36 -11.10 -1.69
C VAL A 235 -2.50 -10.28 -1.07
N THR A 236 -3.74 -10.54 -1.50
CA THR A 236 -4.95 -9.90 -0.94
C THR A 236 -5.86 -10.86 -0.18
N ASP A 237 -5.76 -12.16 -0.43
CA ASP A 237 -6.56 -13.17 0.24
C ASP A 237 -6.00 -13.48 1.65
N ILE A 238 -6.91 -13.65 2.62
CA ILE A 238 -6.54 -14.09 3.97
C ILE A 238 -6.13 -15.57 3.93
N VAL A 239 -4.86 -15.81 4.26
CA VAL A 239 -4.28 -17.16 4.41
C VAL A 239 -4.47 -17.65 5.84
N ARG A 240 -4.93 -18.89 6.00
CA ARG A 240 -5.21 -19.47 7.32
C ARG A 240 -3.93 -19.90 8.02
N ALA A 241 -3.92 -19.83 9.35
CA ALA A 241 -2.79 -20.24 10.19
C ALA A 241 -2.26 -21.65 9.87
N ASN A 242 -3.13 -22.62 9.56
CA ASN A 242 -2.69 -23.98 9.22
C ASN A 242 -1.85 -24.07 7.94
N VAL A 243 -2.02 -23.13 6.99
CA VAL A 243 -1.18 -23.02 5.79
C VAL A 243 0.16 -22.41 6.17
N LEU A 244 0.16 -21.31 6.92
CA LEU A 244 1.38 -20.65 7.40
C LEU A 244 2.24 -21.60 8.26
N ASP A 245 1.62 -22.37 9.15
CA ASP A 245 2.27 -23.29 10.08
C ASP A 245 2.92 -24.51 9.41
N ALA A 246 2.51 -24.84 8.17
CA ALA A 246 3.04 -25.97 7.42
C ALA A 246 4.47 -25.70 6.92
N ALA A 247 4.81 -24.43 6.66
CA ALA A 247 6.14 -24.01 6.27
C ALA A 247 7.06 -23.91 7.49
N THR A 248 8.17 -24.66 7.48
CA THR A 248 9.11 -24.77 8.61
C THR A 248 9.79 -23.46 8.98
N HIS A 249 10.07 -22.59 8.00
CA HIS A 249 10.61 -21.24 8.20
C HIS A 249 9.52 -20.18 8.35
N GLY A 250 8.25 -20.52 8.10
CA GLY A 250 7.11 -19.61 8.14
C GLY A 250 6.88 -18.90 6.82
N ALA A 251 6.39 -17.66 6.89
CA ALA A 251 6.09 -16.83 5.72
C ALA A 251 6.71 -15.44 5.83
N ILE A 252 7.19 -14.91 4.70
CA ILE A 252 7.63 -13.52 4.56
C ILE A 252 6.74 -12.79 3.56
N GLN A 253 6.53 -11.49 3.77
CA GLN A 253 5.64 -10.69 2.94
C GLN A 253 6.27 -9.35 2.57
N TYR A 254 6.09 -8.98 1.30
CA TYR A 254 6.34 -7.62 0.82
C TYR A 254 5.19 -6.70 1.23
N HIS A 255 5.53 -5.58 1.88
CA HIS A 255 4.60 -4.51 2.23
C HIS A 255 5.14 -3.14 1.79
N PRO A 256 4.39 -2.34 1.02
CA PRO A 256 4.89 -1.09 0.43
C PRO A 256 4.78 0.11 1.38
N SER A 257 5.23 -0.04 2.62
CA SER A 257 5.47 1.06 3.55
C SER A 257 6.63 0.79 4.49
N LEU A 258 7.03 1.82 5.24
CA LEU A 258 7.90 1.71 6.40
C LEU A 258 7.11 1.25 7.63
N LEU A 259 6.92 -0.06 7.78
CA LEU A 259 6.30 -0.62 8.98
C LEU A 259 7.06 -0.17 10.24
N PRO A 260 6.35 0.19 11.33
CA PRO A 260 4.94 -0.10 11.60
C PRO A 260 3.91 0.92 11.06
N LYS A 261 4.33 1.94 10.30
CA LYS A 261 3.39 2.90 9.71
C LYS A 261 2.65 2.27 8.52
N TYR A 262 1.42 2.71 8.30
CA TYR A 262 0.60 2.35 7.15
C TYR A 262 0.38 0.84 7.00
N ARG A 263 -0.02 0.17 8.09
CA ARG A 263 -0.45 -1.24 8.01
C ARG A 263 -1.73 -1.36 7.18
N GLY A 264 -1.91 -2.49 6.51
CA GLY A 264 -3.09 -2.82 5.72
C GLY A 264 -2.98 -2.46 4.24
N ARG A 265 -4.08 -2.68 3.52
CA ARG A 265 -4.10 -2.81 2.05
C ARG A 265 -3.86 -1.54 1.23
N SER A 266 -3.85 -0.35 1.83
CA SER A 266 -3.70 0.93 1.10
C SER A 266 -2.47 1.72 1.53
N ALA A 267 -1.42 0.98 1.91
CA ALA A 267 -0.15 1.50 2.38
C ALA A 267 0.59 2.42 1.39
N MET A 268 0.25 2.38 0.10
CA MET A 268 0.84 3.24 -0.94
C MET A 268 0.10 4.57 -1.12
N ASN A 269 -1.23 4.59 -1.02
CA ASN A 269 -2.03 5.80 -1.24
C ASN A 269 -1.83 6.81 -0.10
N TRP A 270 -1.96 6.34 1.14
CA TRP A 270 -2.01 7.21 2.31
C TRP A 270 -0.76 8.06 2.56
N PRO A 271 0.48 7.57 2.41
CA PRO A 271 1.66 8.42 2.53
C PRO A 271 1.61 9.62 1.57
N VAL A 272 1.20 9.39 0.32
CA VAL A 272 1.08 10.45 -0.70
C VAL A 272 -0.03 11.43 -0.33
N VAL A 273 -1.21 10.93 0.06
CA VAL A 273 -2.36 11.77 0.47
C VAL A 273 -2.04 12.61 1.70
N ASN A 274 -1.33 12.05 2.67
CA ASN A 274 -0.93 12.74 3.89
C ASN A 274 0.17 13.78 3.65
N GLY A 275 0.81 13.75 2.48
CA GLY A 275 1.89 14.65 2.13
C GLY A 275 3.22 14.30 2.79
N ASP A 276 3.43 13.01 3.08
CA ASP A 276 4.73 12.54 3.52
C ASP A 276 5.77 12.77 2.43
N THR A 277 7.02 13.00 2.84
CA THR A 277 8.17 13.18 1.93
C THR A 277 9.00 11.91 1.78
N GLU A 278 8.69 10.89 2.56
CA GLU A 278 9.36 9.60 2.57
C GLU A 278 8.34 8.48 2.79
N THR A 279 8.60 7.34 2.15
CA THR A 279 7.95 6.06 2.40
C THR A 279 9.01 4.97 2.23
N GLY A 280 8.60 3.75 1.95
CA GLY A 280 9.51 2.67 1.66
C GLY A 280 8.78 1.37 1.46
N LEU A 281 9.53 0.30 1.63
CA LEU A 281 9.01 -1.06 1.65
C LEU A 281 9.59 -1.82 2.83
N THR A 282 8.85 -2.80 3.30
CA THR A 282 9.26 -3.72 4.34
C THR A 282 9.04 -5.15 3.87
N ILE A 283 10.06 -5.99 3.99
CA ILE A 283 9.88 -7.44 4.03
C ILE A 283 9.81 -7.84 5.49
N PHE A 284 8.70 -8.44 5.89
CA PHE A 284 8.46 -8.83 7.28
C PHE A 284 7.96 -10.26 7.37
N TRP A 285 8.07 -10.83 8.56
CA TRP A 285 7.57 -12.16 8.88
C TRP A 285 6.08 -12.11 9.21
N VAL A 286 5.28 -12.91 8.53
CA VAL A 286 3.83 -12.92 8.74
C VAL A 286 3.50 -13.56 10.11
N ASP A 287 2.59 -12.92 10.84
CA ASP A 287 1.98 -13.43 12.07
C ASP A 287 0.44 -13.37 11.99
N GLU A 288 -0.26 -13.51 13.12
CA GLU A 288 -1.73 -13.53 13.15
C GLU A 288 -2.36 -12.14 12.97
N GLY A 289 -1.60 -11.05 13.06
CA GLY A 289 -2.11 -9.69 12.93
C GLY A 289 -1.94 -9.12 11.52
N ILE A 290 -2.43 -7.90 11.33
CA ILE A 290 -2.35 -7.20 10.04
C ILE A 290 -1.02 -6.45 9.99
N ASP A 291 -0.07 -6.99 9.23
CA ASP A 291 1.27 -6.43 9.01
C ASP A 291 2.01 -6.08 10.33
N THR A 292 1.81 -6.91 11.36
CA THR A 292 2.35 -6.71 12.71
C THR A 292 3.67 -7.41 12.98
N GLY A 293 4.00 -8.43 12.19
CA GLY A 293 5.10 -9.31 12.53
C GLY A 293 6.49 -8.71 12.32
N PRO A 294 7.54 -9.39 12.80
CA PRO A 294 8.89 -8.82 12.86
C PRO A 294 9.43 -8.44 11.48
N VAL A 295 10.14 -7.32 11.40
CA VAL A 295 10.84 -6.86 10.20
C VAL A 295 12.04 -7.77 9.91
N LEU A 296 12.18 -8.15 8.64
CA LEU A 296 13.35 -8.85 8.09
C LEU A 296 14.27 -7.84 7.37
N LEU A 297 13.68 -7.04 6.48
CA LEU A 297 14.38 -6.03 5.69
C LEU A 297 13.47 -4.81 5.51
N GLN A 298 14.03 -3.61 5.47
CA GLN A 298 13.29 -2.39 5.16
C GLN A 298 14.15 -1.44 4.32
N ARG A 299 13.55 -0.78 3.32
CA ARG A 299 14.22 0.21 2.47
C ARG A 299 13.40 1.49 2.44
N THR A 300 14.06 2.64 2.57
CA THR A 300 13.43 3.96 2.52
C THR A 300 13.51 4.55 1.12
N VAL A 301 12.45 5.25 0.71
CA VAL A 301 12.28 5.85 -0.60
C VAL A 301 11.71 7.26 -0.45
N GLU A 302 12.26 8.22 -1.18
CA GLU A 302 11.75 9.59 -1.25
C GLU A 302 10.41 9.63 -2.00
N ILE A 303 9.46 10.40 -1.48
CA ILE A 303 8.27 10.85 -2.21
C ILE A 303 8.56 12.25 -2.74
N ARG A 304 8.81 12.36 -4.03
CA ARG A 304 9.09 13.64 -4.70
C ARG A 304 7.83 14.51 -4.72
N PRO A 305 7.98 15.85 -4.84
CA PRO A 305 6.87 16.78 -4.79
C PRO A 305 5.73 16.49 -5.78
N ASP A 306 6.07 15.93 -6.95
CA ASP A 306 5.14 15.69 -8.06
C ASP A 306 4.84 14.21 -8.28
N ASP A 307 5.34 13.32 -7.42
CA ASP A 307 5.06 11.89 -7.53
C ASP A 307 3.57 11.61 -7.35
N THR A 308 2.97 10.94 -8.34
CA THR A 308 1.72 10.20 -8.12
C THR A 308 2.00 8.88 -7.40
N MET A 309 0.98 8.28 -6.79
CA MET A 309 1.09 6.93 -6.22
C MET A 309 1.59 5.93 -7.28
N GLY A 310 1.14 6.06 -8.53
CA GLY A 310 1.63 5.26 -9.65
C GLY A 310 3.11 5.42 -9.93
N SER A 311 3.59 6.66 -10.12
CA SER A 311 5.02 6.91 -10.40
C SER A 311 5.90 6.42 -9.25
N LEU A 312 5.50 6.68 -7.99
CA LEU A 312 6.19 6.20 -6.81
C LEU A 312 6.28 4.67 -6.77
N TYR A 313 5.16 4.00 -7.09
CA TYR A 313 5.12 2.55 -7.11
C TYR A 313 6.00 1.98 -8.23
N PHE A 314 5.72 2.29 -9.49
CA PHE A 314 6.35 1.64 -10.63
C PHE A 314 7.83 2.02 -10.80
N GLU A 315 8.23 3.24 -10.46
CA GLU A 315 9.62 3.68 -10.66
C GLU A 315 10.53 3.32 -9.48
N ARG A 316 9.98 3.17 -8.26
CA ARG A 316 10.81 3.02 -7.05
C ARG A 316 10.41 1.83 -6.19
N LEU A 317 9.18 1.74 -5.71
CA LEU A 317 8.79 0.68 -4.77
C LEU A 317 8.78 -0.71 -5.43
N TYR A 318 8.31 -0.80 -6.67
CA TYR A 318 8.22 -2.05 -7.43
C TYR A 318 9.61 -2.68 -7.66
N PRO A 319 10.56 -2.03 -8.37
CA PRO A 319 11.86 -2.65 -8.63
C PRO A 319 12.62 -2.97 -7.33
N GLN A 320 12.60 -2.05 -6.35
CA GLN A 320 13.24 -2.31 -5.06
C GLN A 320 12.55 -3.42 -4.26
N GLY A 321 11.24 -3.61 -4.44
CA GLY A 321 10.46 -4.66 -3.80
C GLY A 321 10.83 -6.05 -4.30
N ILE A 322 11.05 -6.18 -5.61
CA ILE A 322 11.54 -7.43 -6.22
C ILE A 322 12.94 -7.76 -5.69
N GLU A 323 13.86 -6.80 -5.72
CA GLU A 323 15.21 -6.97 -5.17
C GLU A 323 15.20 -7.36 -3.69
N ALA A 324 14.37 -6.68 -2.90
CA ALA A 324 14.23 -6.93 -1.47
C ALA A 324 13.69 -8.32 -1.16
N LEU A 325 12.75 -8.83 -1.97
CA LEU A 325 12.25 -10.20 -1.84
C LEU A 325 13.34 -11.23 -2.14
N VAL A 326 14.12 -11.05 -3.20
CA VAL A 326 15.25 -11.95 -3.52
C VAL A 326 16.27 -11.95 -2.38
N GLU A 327 16.68 -10.77 -1.90
CA GLU A 327 17.60 -10.61 -0.77
C GLU A 327 17.06 -11.28 0.50
N ALA A 328 15.79 -11.03 0.84
CA ALA A 328 15.17 -11.61 2.03
C ALA A 328 15.13 -13.15 1.95
N THR A 329 14.82 -13.70 0.78
CA THR A 329 14.74 -15.15 0.57
C THR A 329 16.11 -15.80 0.73
N ALA A 330 17.17 -15.18 0.18
CA ALA A 330 18.54 -15.62 0.37
C ALA A 330 18.95 -15.59 1.86
N LEU A 331 18.60 -14.54 2.60
CA LEU A 331 18.87 -14.45 4.04
C LEU A 331 18.17 -15.57 4.83
N VAL A 332 16.95 -15.96 4.44
CA VAL A 332 16.25 -17.10 5.07
C VAL A 332 16.98 -18.40 4.77
N ARG A 333 17.36 -18.63 3.50
CA ARG A 333 18.10 -19.81 3.04
C ARG A 333 19.44 -19.99 3.77
N GLU A 334 20.14 -18.89 4.02
CA GLU A 334 21.41 -18.87 4.75
C GLU A 334 21.25 -18.99 6.27
N GLY A 335 20.03 -18.97 6.79
CA GLY A 335 19.76 -18.96 8.23
C GLY A 335 20.20 -17.66 8.93
N ARG A 336 20.26 -16.56 8.17
CA ARG A 336 20.72 -15.23 8.61
C ARG A 336 19.61 -14.18 8.70
N ALA A 337 18.39 -14.51 8.27
CA ALA A 337 17.27 -13.57 8.28
C ALA A 337 16.92 -13.10 9.71
N PRO A 338 16.99 -11.78 9.99
CA PRO A 338 16.69 -11.26 11.30
C PRO A 338 15.17 -11.23 11.57
N ARG A 339 14.82 -11.09 12.85
CA ARG A 339 13.44 -10.90 13.33
C ARG A 339 13.43 -9.68 14.25
N ILE A 340 13.27 -8.50 13.66
CA ILE A 340 13.32 -7.24 14.38
C ILE A 340 11.88 -6.85 14.75
N GLU A 341 11.55 -6.88 16.04
CA GLU A 341 10.21 -6.52 16.51
C GLU A 341 9.86 -5.08 16.13
N GLN A 342 8.63 -4.88 15.68
CA GLN A 342 8.12 -3.54 15.37
C GLN A 342 7.85 -2.76 16.66
N ASP A 343 8.11 -1.44 16.67
CA ASP A 343 7.61 -0.57 17.75
C ASP A 343 6.12 -0.30 17.55
N HIS A 344 5.27 -1.12 18.17
CA HIS A 344 3.82 -1.00 18.06
C HIS A 344 3.26 0.37 18.53
N SER A 345 4.01 1.17 19.29
CA SER A 345 3.58 2.53 19.67
C SER A 345 3.58 3.53 18.51
N GLN A 346 4.34 3.24 17.45
CA GLN A 346 4.43 4.03 16.23
C GLN A 346 3.51 3.51 15.11
N ALA A 347 2.74 2.45 15.39
CA ALA A 347 1.90 1.83 14.38
C ALA A 347 0.75 2.73 13.95
N THR A 348 0.52 2.79 12.64
CA THR A 348 -0.69 3.41 12.06
C THR A 348 -1.42 2.39 11.20
N TYR A 349 -2.73 2.60 11.08
CA TYR A 349 -3.61 1.82 10.23
C TYR A 349 -4.65 2.76 9.68
N GLU A 350 -4.74 2.79 8.36
CA GLU A 350 -5.68 3.61 7.62
C GLU A 350 -6.64 2.66 6.87
N PRO A 351 -7.90 3.07 6.68
CA PRO A 351 -8.87 2.25 5.99
C PRO A 351 -8.45 1.98 4.53
N PRO A 352 -9.00 0.94 3.91
CA PRO A 352 -8.84 0.73 2.48
C PRO A 352 -9.23 2.00 1.70
N PHE A 353 -8.37 2.40 0.77
CA PHE A 353 -8.56 3.59 -0.04
C PHE A 353 -9.56 3.29 -1.16
N GLU A 354 -10.83 3.52 -0.85
CA GLU A 354 -11.98 3.27 -1.72
C GLU A 354 -12.59 4.60 -2.22
N ASP A 355 -13.67 4.55 -3.00
CA ASP A 355 -14.24 5.74 -3.66
C ASP A 355 -14.66 6.84 -2.67
N GLU A 356 -15.15 6.46 -1.48
CA GLU A 356 -15.41 7.37 -0.35
C GLU A 356 -14.21 8.27 -0.01
N HIS A 357 -13.01 7.71 -0.10
CA HIS A 357 -11.76 8.38 0.21
C HIS A 357 -11.19 9.14 -0.98
N ALA A 358 -11.70 8.87 -2.19
CA ALA A 358 -11.30 9.54 -3.41
C ALA A 358 -12.10 10.82 -3.70
N LEU A 359 -13.16 11.10 -2.94
CA LEU A 359 -13.94 12.34 -3.05
C LEU A 359 -13.07 13.57 -2.74
N VAL A 360 -13.07 14.55 -3.64
CA VAL A 360 -12.27 15.78 -3.47
C VAL A 360 -12.95 16.73 -2.48
N ASP A 361 -12.24 17.04 -1.40
CA ASP A 361 -12.60 18.13 -0.48
C ASP A 361 -11.95 19.45 -0.94
N TRP A 362 -12.70 20.21 -1.76
CA TRP A 362 -12.29 21.50 -2.30
C TRP A 362 -12.10 22.59 -1.24
N SER A 363 -12.56 22.38 0.01
CA SER A 363 -12.37 23.35 1.09
C SER A 363 -10.94 23.34 1.66
N ARG A 364 -10.11 22.38 1.24
CA ARG A 364 -8.73 22.23 1.72
C ARG A 364 -7.76 23.13 0.94
N PRO A 365 -6.60 23.49 1.54
CA PRO A 365 -5.55 24.22 0.82
C PRO A 365 -5.06 23.47 -0.42
N ALA A 366 -4.63 24.20 -1.45
CA ALA A 366 -4.22 23.66 -2.75
C ALA A 366 -3.25 22.48 -2.66
N ARG A 367 -2.25 22.56 -1.76
CA ARG A 367 -1.29 21.47 -1.56
C ARG A 367 -1.95 20.19 -1.02
N ALA A 368 -2.95 20.30 -0.15
CA ALA A 368 -3.65 19.14 0.39
C ALA A 368 -4.55 18.48 -0.67
N VAL A 369 -5.25 19.29 -1.48
CA VAL A 369 -6.03 18.78 -2.62
C VAL A 369 -5.11 18.11 -3.65
N PHE A 370 -3.97 18.73 -3.94
CA PHE A 370 -2.96 18.17 -4.83
C PHE A 370 -2.41 16.83 -4.34
N ASN A 371 -2.01 16.74 -3.07
CA ASN A 371 -1.53 15.50 -2.46
C ASN A 371 -2.58 14.39 -2.50
N HIS A 372 -3.84 14.75 -2.23
CA HIS A 372 -4.97 13.83 -2.35
C HIS A 372 -5.10 13.29 -3.78
N MET A 373 -5.13 14.17 -4.79
CA MET A 373 -5.21 13.76 -6.19
C MET A 373 -4.02 12.88 -6.63
N ARG A 374 -2.78 13.24 -6.23
CA ARG A 374 -1.59 12.40 -6.49
C ARG A 374 -1.71 11.02 -5.87
N GLY A 375 -2.28 10.92 -4.66
CA GLY A 375 -2.51 9.65 -3.97
C GLY A 375 -3.64 8.82 -4.59
N CYS A 376 -4.55 9.44 -5.34
CA CYS A 376 -5.59 8.75 -6.12
C CYS A 376 -5.14 8.36 -7.54
N ASP A 377 -3.97 8.78 -7.99
CA ASP A 377 -3.48 8.54 -9.35
C ASP A 377 -2.47 7.37 -9.36
N PRO A 378 -2.70 6.31 -10.17
CA PRO A 378 -3.62 6.22 -11.31
C PRO A 378 -4.98 5.61 -11.00
N ALA A 379 -5.16 5.11 -9.78
CA ALA A 379 -6.39 4.51 -9.30
C ALA A 379 -6.61 4.84 -7.81
N PRO A 380 -7.87 5.13 -7.41
CA PRO A 380 -9.08 5.03 -8.22
C PRO A 380 -9.36 6.27 -9.11
N GLY A 381 -8.56 7.33 -8.99
CA GLY A 381 -8.82 8.66 -9.56
C GLY A 381 -9.64 9.52 -8.61
N ALA A 382 -9.25 10.79 -8.44
CA ALA A 382 -9.92 11.70 -7.52
C ALA A 382 -11.30 12.07 -8.08
N ILE A 383 -12.34 11.99 -7.26
CA ILE A 383 -13.74 12.11 -7.68
C ILE A 383 -14.27 13.50 -7.35
N ALA A 384 -14.82 14.18 -8.35
CA ALA A 384 -15.53 15.44 -8.18
C ALA A 384 -16.89 15.37 -8.89
N ALA A 385 -17.84 16.20 -8.44
CA ALA A 385 -19.11 16.37 -9.12
C ALA A 385 -18.98 17.46 -10.19
N LEU A 386 -19.49 17.18 -11.38
CA LEU A 386 -19.67 18.11 -12.50
C LEU A 386 -21.15 18.09 -12.86
N SER A 387 -21.88 19.16 -12.52
CA SER A 387 -23.34 19.19 -12.63
C SER A 387 -23.98 17.99 -11.90
N ASP A 388 -24.80 17.19 -12.57
CA ASP A 388 -25.47 16.01 -11.99
C ASP A 388 -24.67 14.70 -12.16
N ALA A 389 -23.41 14.77 -12.58
CA ALA A 389 -22.56 13.61 -12.85
C ALA A 389 -21.26 13.62 -12.06
N HIS A 390 -20.59 12.46 -11.99
CA HIS A 390 -19.26 12.32 -11.42
C HIS A 390 -18.18 12.27 -12.49
N VAL A 391 -17.05 12.91 -12.18
CA VAL A 391 -15.83 12.81 -12.97
C VAL A 391 -14.67 12.37 -12.10
N ARG A 392 -13.77 11.58 -12.67
CA ARG A 392 -12.50 11.20 -12.06
C ARG A 392 -11.35 11.94 -12.71
N LEU A 393 -10.50 12.54 -11.88
CA LEU A 393 -9.43 13.43 -12.26
C LEU A 393 -8.06 12.74 -12.13
N PHE A 394 -7.18 12.93 -13.11
CA PHE A 394 -5.85 12.31 -13.20
C PHE A 394 -4.80 13.30 -13.71
N ASP A 395 -3.53 12.94 -13.54
CA ASP A 395 -2.33 13.72 -13.87
C ASP A 395 -2.38 15.15 -13.29
N PRO A 396 -2.52 15.28 -11.96
CA PRO A 396 -2.54 16.60 -11.35
C PRO A 396 -1.16 17.26 -11.45
N SER A 397 -1.13 18.56 -11.68
CA SER A 397 0.01 19.44 -11.35
C SER A 397 -0.48 20.69 -10.61
N LEU A 398 0.38 21.32 -9.82
CA LEU A 398 0.00 22.46 -8.97
C LEU A 398 0.91 23.65 -9.19
N ALA A 399 0.31 24.79 -9.55
CA ALA A 399 0.97 26.09 -9.57
C ALA A 399 0.46 26.97 -8.41
N PRO A 400 1.35 27.60 -7.62
CA PRO A 400 0.94 28.64 -6.67
C PRO A 400 0.31 29.83 -7.39
N ALA A 401 -0.85 30.26 -6.93
CA ALA A 401 -1.62 31.36 -7.52
C ALA A 401 -2.69 31.84 -6.51
N ALA A 402 -3.28 33.00 -6.79
CA ALA A 402 -4.44 33.52 -6.07
C ALA A 402 -5.55 33.77 -7.10
N PRO A 403 -6.26 32.72 -7.55
CA PRO A 403 -7.34 32.88 -8.53
C PRO A 403 -8.43 33.78 -7.95
N SER A 404 -9.02 34.60 -8.82
CA SER A 404 -10.16 35.47 -8.49
C SER A 404 -11.50 34.74 -8.54
N GLU A 405 -11.53 33.64 -9.29
CA GLU A 405 -12.69 32.80 -9.52
C GLU A 405 -12.99 31.97 -8.28
N PRO A 406 -14.26 31.57 -8.07
CA PRO A 406 -14.62 30.64 -7.01
C PRO A 406 -13.82 29.34 -7.08
N ILE A 407 -13.59 28.73 -5.92
CA ILE A 407 -12.94 27.42 -5.83
C ILE A 407 -13.75 26.36 -6.59
N GLY A 408 -13.05 25.50 -7.32
CA GLY A 408 -13.63 24.46 -8.18
C GLY A 408 -13.98 24.95 -9.59
N THR A 409 -13.88 26.25 -9.87
CA THR A 409 -14.12 26.79 -11.21
C THR A 409 -13.00 26.38 -12.18
N VAL A 410 -13.39 25.87 -13.34
CA VAL A 410 -12.50 25.62 -14.48
C VAL A 410 -12.16 26.96 -15.13
N LEU A 411 -10.87 27.25 -15.22
CA LEU A 411 -10.31 28.49 -15.74
C LEU A 411 -10.01 28.36 -17.24
N GLU A 412 -9.73 29.49 -17.88
CA GLU A 412 -9.21 29.53 -19.24
C GLU A 412 -7.95 28.65 -19.40
N PRO A 413 -7.83 27.88 -20.50
CA PRO A 413 -6.75 26.93 -20.69
C PRO A 413 -5.38 27.61 -20.71
N ASP A 414 -4.34 26.87 -20.35
CA ASP A 414 -2.96 27.32 -20.54
C ASP A 414 -2.58 27.13 -22.01
N ALA A 415 -2.10 28.18 -22.69
CA ALA A 415 -1.62 28.07 -24.06
C ALA A 415 -0.47 27.06 -24.21
N ALA A 416 0.32 26.83 -23.15
CA ALA A 416 1.37 25.82 -23.14
C ALA A 416 0.85 24.37 -23.04
N ASN A 417 -0.39 24.19 -22.54
CA ASN A 417 -1.02 22.87 -22.44
C ASN A 417 -2.55 22.99 -22.59
N PRO A 418 -3.05 23.16 -23.83
CA PRO A 418 -4.47 23.39 -24.09
C PRO A 418 -5.35 22.16 -23.83
N GLN A 419 -4.75 20.98 -23.68
CA GLN A 419 -5.46 19.73 -23.40
C GLN A 419 -5.76 19.53 -21.90
N ALA A 420 -5.09 20.28 -21.03
CA ALA A 420 -5.31 20.22 -19.59
C ALA A 420 -6.37 21.23 -19.14
N ALA A 421 -7.19 20.82 -18.18
CA ALA A 421 -8.14 21.72 -17.52
C ALA A 421 -7.46 22.36 -16.31
N ARG A 422 -7.63 23.67 -16.14
CA ARG A 422 -7.11 24.43 -15.00
C ARG A 422 -8.23 24.69 -14.01
N ILE A 423 -8.02 24.43 -12.74
CA ILE A 423 -9.07 24.52 -11.72
C ILE A 423 -8.59 25.42 -10.58
N ALA A 424 -9.39 26.43 -10.24
CA ALA A 424 -9.13 27.30 -9.11
C ALA A 424 -9.21 26.54 -7.77
N VAL A 425 -8.16 26.65 -6.95
CA VAL A 425 -8.10 26.08 -5.60
C VAL A 425 -7.55 27.08 -4.58
N ILE A 426 -7.73 26.79 -3.29
CA ILE A 426 -7.33 27.72 -2.22
C ILE A 426 -5.81 27.88 -2.21
N GLY A 427 -5.33 29.02 -2.70
CA GLY A 427 -3.90 29.36 -2.78
C GLY A 427 -3.17 28.68 -3.95
N GLY A 428 -3.88 28.28 -5.00
CA GLY A 428 -3.26 27.72 -6.20
C GLY A 428 -4.19 27.54 -7.39
N VAL A 429 -3.62 27.04 -8.48
CA VAL A 429 -4.35 26.50 -9.63
C VAL A 429 -3.86 25.08 -9.85
N LEU A 430 -4.79 24.12 -9.93
CA LEU A 430 -4.51 22.75 -10.31
C LEU A 430 -4.67 22.60 -11.81
N SER A 431 -3.73 21.94 -12.48
CA SER A 431 -3.94 21.47 -13.84
C SER A 431 -4.22 19.97 -13.80
N ILE A 432 -5.26 19.54 -14.50
CA ILE A 432 -5.65 18.14 -14.65
C ILE A 432 -5.41 17.74 -16.10
N GLY A 433 -4.58 16.72 -16.32
CA GLY A 433 -4.27 16.26 -17.67
C GLY A 433 -5.37 15.39 -18.26
N ARG A 434 -5.98 14.50 -17.46
CA ARG A 434 -6.99 13.55 -17.95
C ARG A 434 -8.20 13.46 -17.04
N VAL A 435 -9.34 13.18 -17.65
CA VAL A 435 -10.63 12.99 -16.97
C VAL A 435 -11.26 11.68 -17.42
N ARG A 436 -12.02 11.05 -16.53
CA ARG A 436 -12.96 9.96 -16.85
C ARG A 436 -14.33 10.29 -16.28
N ALA A 437 -15.30 10.58 -17.15
CA ALA A 437 -16.72 10.74 -16.82
C ALA A 437 -17.43 9.39 -16.98
N ASP A 438 -17.65 8.98 -18.24
CA ASP A 438 -18.19 7.67 -18.61
C ASP A 438 -17.25 6.98 -19.62
N GLY A 439 -16.76 5.79 -19.29
CA GLY A 439 -15.86 5.01 -20.15
C GLY A 439 -14.36 5.26 -19.92
N GLY A 440 -13.62 5.58 -20.99
CA GLY A 440 -12.15 5.69 -20.98
C GLY A 440 -11.62 6.96 -20.30
N LYS A 441 -10.30 7.03 -20.08
CA LYS A 441 -9.61 8.28 -19.71
C LYS A 441 -9.37 9.09 -20.99
N VAL A 442 -9.85 10.33 -21.04
CA VAL A 442 -9.67 11.28 -22.16
C VAL A 442 -8.94 12.54 -21.69
N ALA A 443 -8.56 13.45 -22.60
CA ALA A 443 -7.97 14.72 -22.19
C ALA A 443 -8.98 15.54 -21.39
N ALA A 444 -8.51 16.26 -20.38
CA ALA A 444 -9.41 16.98 -19.46
C ALA A 444 -10.24 18.06 -20.19
N SER A 445 -9.66 18.73 -21.18
CA SER A 445 -10.35 19.74 -22.01
C SER A 445 -11.50 19.19 -22.85
N GLU A 446 -11.58 17.87 -23.06
CA GLU A 446 -12.69 17.25 -23.80
C GLU A 446 -13.96 17.14 -22.95
N VAL A 447 -13.83 17.22 -21.62
CA VAL A 447 -14.92 17.05 -20.66
C VAL A 447 -15.18 18.33 -19.86
N LEU A 448 -14.13 19.09 -19.53
CA LEU A 448 -14.19 20.28 -18.68
C LEU A 448 -14.01 21.55 -19.53
N SER A 449 -15.02 22.40 -19.51
CA SER A 449 -15.05 23.70 -20.21
C SER A 449 -14.78 24.86 -19.26
N PRO A 450 -14.14 25.96 -19.71
CA PRO A 450 -14.01 27.18 -18.89
C PRO A 450 -15.37 27.65 -18.37
N GLY A 451 -15.40 27.99 -17.07
CA GLY A 451 -16.63 28.36 -16.36
C GLY A 451 -17.35 27.19 -15.68
N ASP A 452 -17.05 25.94 -16.03
CA ASP A 452 -17.58 24.77 -15.33
C ASP A 452 -17.19 24.82 -13.85
N ARG A 453 -18.04 24.25 -13.00
CA ARG A 453 -17.81 24.22 -11.56
C ARG A 453 -17.77 22.80 -11.03
N LEU A 454 -16.58 22.38 -10.62
CA LEU A 454 -16.38 21.14 -9.90
C LEU A 454 -16.69 21.35 -8.42
N THR A 455 -17.51 20.45 -7.87
CA THR A 455 -17.92 20.50 -6.46
C THR A 455 -17.61 19.18 -5.77
N ALA A 456 -17.86 19.13 -4.46
CA ALA A 456 -17.74 17.89 -3.70
C ALA A 456 -18.79 16.91 -4.18
N ALA A 457 -18.36 15.71 -4.56
CA ALA A 457 -19.25 14.62 -4.93
C ALA A 457 -19.84 13.91 -3.70
N THR A 458 -20.98 13.26 -3.89
CA THR A 458 -21.61 12.36 -2.92
C THR A 458 -21.80 11.01 -3.57
N LEU A 459 -21.56 9.91 -2.88
CA LEU A 459 -21.67 8.57 -3.48
C LEU A 459 -23.11 8.12 -3.80
N ASP A 460 -24.10 8.89 -3.38
CA ASP A 460 -25.54 8.59 -3.57
C ASP A 460 -26.09 9.09 -4.93
N ALA A 461 -25.22 9.54 -5.86
CA ALA A 461 -25.62 10.05 -7.18
C ALA A 461 -25.57 8.98 -8.28
#